data_AF-A0A0F6MQY2-F1
#
_entry.id   AF-A0A0F6MQY2-F1
#
_cell.length_a   1.000
_cell.length_b   1.000
_cell.length_c   1.000
_cell.angle_alpha   90.00
_cell.angle_beta   90.00
_cell.angle_gamma   90.00
#
_symmetry.space_group_name_H-M   'P 1'
#
loop_
_entity.id
_entity.type
_entity.pdbx_description
1 polymer ?
#
loop_
_entity_poly.entity_id
_entity_poly.type
_entity_poly.pdbx_seq_one_letter_code
_entity_poly.pdbx_strand_id
1 'polypeptide(L)'
;MKNGTFIHQKNIYYILSKRAEPALYFIVRFSLCREPEGKNGLAHVSEHVMLSLIENEIKNIKKAFGFFAHTGYSAIQFNFSQLHNEENIISVYHSIMQALRIKTIDKTLLKAAKEHVLKECRELKLKYSSVVKENKFLTGYKNISLPVGKVKDVKSITEDDVVQFINKNYSNNRFLIVNKNKIKSLANDEIKTVTHNKNIFNSIKINIKHKKNYLHITANNPKYQEITFCIKINKNIFKTKYYYLTLLQMHIIDCMNIFLENKNYEDEDSAPASINIKMIDDENMFAFINFTSAKTSFQIFADELLYFICQTDIKEIKLKKLKAEFINSIEKNYKSNIKMLIMNVLIHIEYSSPLIITDNLIEAAKKQIKNIDLKTFCSLKKKLLTEENFKIIIEDKE
;
A
#
# COMPACT_ATOMS: atom_id res chain seq x y z
N MET A 1 20.27 -7.61 20.19
CA MET A 1 20.13 -6.18 20.56
C MET A 1 18.85 -5.63 19.94
N LYS A 2 17.99 -4.93 20.70
CA LYS A 2 16.70 -4.40 20.20
C LYS A 2 16.92 -3.22 19.25
N ASN A 3 16.27 -3.24 18.09
CA ASN A 3 16.43 -2.20 17.06
C ASN A 3 15.76 -0.86 17.38
N GLY A 4 14.85 -0.82 18.34
CA GLY A 4 14.30 0.44 18.83
C GLY A 4 13.19 0.27 19.87
N THR A 5 12.78 1.40 20.47
CA THR A 5 11.61 1.50 21.35
C THR A 5 10.47 2.15 20.58
N PHE A 6 9.28 1.57 20.64
CA PHE A 6 8.11 2.16 20.00
C PHE A 6 7.26 2.95 20.99
N ILE A 7 6.80 4.13 20.58
CA ILE A 7 5.87 4.97 21.35
C ILE A 7 4.78 5.47 20.41
N HIS A 8 3.52 5.43 20.84
CA HIS A 8 2.41 6.04 20.12
C HIS A 8 1.77 7.12 21.00
N GLN A 9 1.65 8.33 20.48
CA GLN A 9 1.04 9.48 21.17
C GLN A 9 0.20 10.29 20.19
N LYS A 10 -1.10 10.41 20.47
CA LYS A 10 -2.08 11.11 19.62
C LYS A 10 -2.02 10.61 18.16
N ASN A 11 -1.57 11.44 17.23
CA ASN A 11 -1.41 11.12 15.81
C ASN A 11 0.04 10.82 15.41
N ILE A 12 0.98 10.77 16.37
CA ILE A 12 2.42 10.57 16.14
C ILE A 12 2.84 9.18 16.62
N TYR A 13 3.48 8.44 15.73
CA TYR A 13 4.16 7.18 15.96
C TYR A 13 5.66 7.45 16.05
N TYR A 14 6.33 6.95 17.07
CA TYR A 14 7.78 7.05 17.22
C TYR A 14 8.43 5.67 17.15
N ILE A 15 9.49 5.57 16.35
CA ILE A 15 10.45 4.46 16.40
C ILE A 15 11.77 5.04 16.91
N LEU A 16 12.08 4.76 18.16
CA LEU A 16 13.30 5.25 18.81
C LEU A 16 14.46 4.29 18.56
N SER A 17 15.39 4.64 17.68
CA SER A 17 16.53 3.80 17.33
C SER A 17 17.83 4.58 17.32
N LYS A 18 18.86 4.06 18.01
CA LYS A 18 20.22 4.62 17.95
C LYS A 18 20.93 4.37 16.61
N ARG A 19 20.40 3.47 15.77
CA ARG A 19 21.03 3.00 14.52
C ARG A 19 20.31 3.48 13.27
N ALA A 20 19.06 3.91 13.40
CA ALA A 20 18.30 4.39 12.26
C ALA A 20 18.69 5.82 11.95
N GLU A 21 18.82 6.13 10.66
CA GLU A 21 18.86 7.51 10.22
C GLU A 21 17.56 8.22 10.62
N PRO A 22 17.63 9.45 11.15
CA PRO A 22 16.41 10.12 11.55
C PRO A 22 15.57 10.49 10.33
N ALA A 23 14.26 10.29 10.45
CA ALA A 23 13.31 10.45 9.37
C ALA A 23 11.93 10.87 9.92
N LEU A 24 11.18 11.59 9.09
CA LEU A 24 9.80 11.97 9.34
C LEU A 24 8.95 11.55 8.16
N TYR A 25 7.89 10.81 8.45
CA TYR A 25 6.87 10.41 7.50
C TYR A 25 5.58 11.14 7.88
N PHE A 26 4.98 11.84 6.93
CA PHE A 26 3.69 12.48 7.08
C PHE A 26 2.69 11.81 6.14
N ILE A 27 1.67 11.18 6.72
CA ILE A 27 0.74 10.31 6.00
C ILE A 27 -0.66 10.89 6.12
N VAL A 28 -1.30 11.17 4.99
CA VAL A 28 -2.70 11.57 4.90
C VAL A 28 -3.51 10.39 4.41
N ARG A 29 -4.43 9.89 5.24
CA ARG A 29 -5.29 8.76 4.87
C ARG A 29 -6.46 9.26 4.02
N PHE A 30 -6.42 8.95 2.73
CA PHE A 30 -7.44 9.36 1.78
C PHE A 30 -7.58 8.33 0.66
N SER A 31 -8.82 7.88 0.39
CA SER A 31 -9.05 6.98 -0.74
C SER A 31 -9.35 7.78 -2.00
N LEU A 32 -8.61 7.53 -3.09
CA LEU A 32 -8.77 8.26 -4.35
C LEU A 32 -10.15 8.09 -4.99
N CYS A 33 -10.88 7.02 -4.67
CA CYS A 33 -12.26 6.86 -5.11
C CYS A 33 -13.22 7.89 -4.49
N ARG A 34 -12.76 8.68 -3.50
CA ARG A 34 -13.52 9.78 -2.88
C ARG A 34 -13.19 11.14 -3.47
N GLU A 35 -12.32 11.22 -4.48
CA GLU A 35 -12.15 12.47 -5.22
C GLU A 35 -13.50 12.90 -5.83
N PRO A 36 -13.81 14.20 -5.85
CA PRO A 36 -15.03 14.68 -6.51
C PRO A 36 -15.07 14.23 -7.97
N GLU A 37 -16.27 14.03 -8.49
CA GLU A 37 -16.46 13.69 -9.90
C GLU A 37 -15.83 14.76 -10.81
N GLY A 38 -15.10 14.31 -11.85
CA GLY A 38 -14.38 15.20 -12.76
C GLY A 38 -13.12 15.84 -12.17
N LYS A 39 -12.68 15.43 -10.97
CA LYS A 39 -11.48 15.93 -10.29
C LYS A 39 -10.44 14.82 -10.04
N ASN A 40 -10.35 13.84 -10.94
CA ASN A 40 -9.35 12.77 -10.87
C ASN A 40 -7.93 13.34 -10.98
N GLY A 41 -7.17 13.27 -9.89
CA GLY A 41 -5.85 13.89 -9.76
C GLY A 41 -5.79 15.09 -8.80
N LEU A 42 -6.91 15.44 -8.14
CA LEU A 42 -6.94 16.48 -7.11
C LEU A 42 -6.03 16.16 -5.92
N ALA A 43 -6.05 14.91 -5.44
CA ALA A 43 -5.16 14.44 -4.39
C ALA A 43 -3.68 14.64 -4.79
N HIS A 44 -3.34 14.29 -6.03
CA HIS A 44 -1.98 14.39 -6.54
C HIS A 44 -1.54 15.84 -6.76
N VAL A 45 -2.40 16.71 -7.31
CA VAL A 45 -2.11 18.15 -7.38
C VAL A 45 -1.96 18.75 -5.99
N SER A 46 -2.80 18.35 -5.03
CA SER A 46 -2.69 18.80 -3.64
C SER A 46 -1.41 18.32 -2.95
N GLU A 47 -0.89 17.15 -3.33
CA GLU A 47 0.42 16.66 -2.90
C GLU A 47 1.53 17.60 -3.36
N HIS A 48 1.60 17.90 -4.66
CA HIS A 48 2.61 18.81 -5.22
C HIS A 48 2.53 20.21 -4.59
N VAL A 49 1.33 20.75 -4.42
CA VAL A 49 1.12 22.04 -3.75
C VAL A 49 1.65 21.99 -2.32
N MET A 50 1.25 20.98 -1.55
CA MET A 50 1.69 20.81 -0.16
C MET A 50 3.22 20.68 -0.08
N LEU A 51 3.81 19.91 -0.99
CA LEU A 51 5.25 19.73 -1.04
C LEU A 51 5.97 21.06 -1.28
N SER A 52 5.55 21.83 -2.28
CA SER A 52 6.14 23.15 -2.57
C SER A 52 6.00 24.13 -1.40
N LEU A 53 4.87 24.11 -0.69
CA LEU A 53 4.67 24.94 0.51
C LEU A 53 5.65 24.57 1.61
N ILE A 54 5.82 23.27 1.90
CA ILE A 54 6.79 22.80 2.89
C ILE A 54 8.20 23.20 2.46
N GLU A 55 8.58 22.94 1.22
CA GLU A 55 9.91 23.23 0.68
C GLU A 55 10.31 24.70 0.79
N ASN A 56 9.37 25.62 0.57
CA ASN A 56 9.61 27.05 0.68
C ASN A 56 10.00 27.47 2.11
N GLU A 57 9.36 26.88 3.12
CA GLU A 57 9.65 27.14 4.53
C GLU A 57 10.98 26.53 4.96
N ILE A 58 11.33 25.34 4.45
CA ILE A 58 12.58 24.64 4.80
C ILE A 58 13.76 24.94 3.87
N LYS A 59 13.64 25.91 2.95
CA LYS A 59 14.63 26.15 1.86
C LYS A 59 16.09 26.27 2.35
N ASN A 60 16.29 26.81 3.55
CA ASN A 60 17.61 27.03 4.13
C ASN A 60 18.25 25.75 4.68
N ILE A 61 17.44 24.73 5.00
CA ILE A 61 17.90 23.43 5.52
C ILE A 61 17.68 22.29 4.52
N LYS A 62 16.91 22.50 3.45
CA LYS A 62 16.55 21.50 2.42
C LYS A 62 17.75 20.82 1.77
N LYS A 63 18.87 21.55 1.56
CA LYS A 63 20.10 20.99 0.98
C LYS A 63 20.73 19.89 1.84
N ALA A 64 20.28 19.75 3.09
CA ALA A 64 20.83 18.83 4.07
C ALA A 64 20.01 17.53 4.21
N PHE A 65 19.03 17.22 3.36
CA PHE A 65 18.32 15.93 3.45
C PHE A 65 17.52 15.56 2.20
N GLY A 66 17.26 14.26 2.03
CA GLY A 66 16.41 13.72 0.97
C GLY A 66 14.92 13.75 1.33
N PHE A 67 14.07 14.07 0.37
CA PHE A 67 12.62 14.02 0.54
C PHE A 67 11.92 13.59 -0.76
N PHE A 68 10.77 12.94 -0.62
CA PHE A 68 9.87 12.64 -1.73
C PHE A 68 8.43 12.54 -1.25
N ALA A 69 7.48 12.66 -2.17
CA ALA A 69 6.07 12.45 -1.90
C ALA A 69 5.48 11.43 -2.89
N HIS A 70 4.37 10.80 -2.49
CA HIS A 70 3.69 9.81 -3.31
C HIS A 70 2.20 9.75 -2.97
N THR A 71 1.37 9.85 -4.01
CA THR A 71 -0.07 9.64 -3.93
C THR A 71 -0.37 8.22 -4.36
N GLY A 72 -0.88 7.42 -3.42
CA GLY A 72 -1.42 6.08 -3.67
C GLY A 72 -2.94 6.07 -3.66
N TYR A 73 -3.53 4.89 -3.88
CA TYR A 73 -4.99 4.71 -3.87
C TYR A 73 -5.65 4.93 -2.50
N SER A 74 -4.86 4.81 -1.42
CA SER A 74 -5.32 4.78 -0.03
C SER A 74 -4.72 5.86 0.87
N ALA A 75 -3.63 6.50 0.43
CA ALA A 75 -2.95 7.53 1.19
C ALA A 75 -2.09 8.42 0.28
N ILE A 76 -1.86 9.64 0.76
CA ILE A 76 -0.81 10.54 0.28
C ILE A 76 0.30 10.52 1.34
N GLN A 77 1.54 10.27 0.92
CA GLN A 77 2.68 10.09 1.83
C GLN A 77 3.78 11.07 1.48
N PHE A 78 4.32 11.75 2.49
CA PHE A 78 5.48 12.62 2.39
C PHE A 78 6.59 12.06 3.27
N ASN A 79 7.73 11.79 2.68
CA ASN A 79 8.83 11.11 3.33
C ASN A 79 10.05 12.02 3.34
N PHE A 80 10.52 12.36 4.53
CA PHE A 80 11.70 13.15 4.78
C PHE A 80 12.72 12.26 5.49
N SER A 81 13.83 11.98 4.82
CA SER A 81 14.86 11.03 5.25
C SER A 81 16.20 11.72 5.41
N GLN A 82 17.11 11.15 6.21
CA GLN A 82 18.43 11.76 6.47
C GLN A 82 18.32 13.11 7.18
N LEU A 83 17.32 13.28 8.04
CA LEU A 83 17.18 14.47 8.88
C LEU A 83 18.30 14.42 9.93
N HIS A 84 19.48 14.98 9.60
CA HIS A 84 20.73 14.77 10.33
C HIS A 84 20.68 15.03 11.84
N ASN A 85 19.73 15.83 12.32
CA ASN A 85 19.53 16.15 13.73
C ASN A 85 18.04 16.35 14.09
N GLU A 86 17.77 16.49 15.38
CA GLU A 86 16.42 16.71 15.93
C GLU A 86 15.80 18.03 15.47
N GLU A 87 16.60 19.09 15.31
CA GLU A 87 16.14 20.41 14.86
C GLU A 87 15.57 20.37 13.43
N ASN A 88 16.17 19.55 12.55
CA ASN A 88 15.66 19.34 11.20
C ASN A 88 14.29 18.64 11.22
N ILE A 89 14.09 17.67 12.12
CA ILE A 89 12.77 17.03 12.29
C ILE A 89 11.74 18.04 12.77
N ILE A 90 12.08 18.84 13.78
CA ILE A 90 11.20 19.88 14.34
C ILE A 90 10.83 20.91 13.27
N SER A 91 11.82 21.36 12.49
CA SER A 91 11.62 22.35 11.42
C SER A 91 10.68 21.80 10.34
N VAL A 92 10.93 20.59 9.84
CA VAL A 92 10.05 19.95 8.84
C VAL A 92 8.64 19.76 9.39
N TYR A 93 8.51 19.30 10.64
CA TYR A 93 7.22 19.14 11.30
C TYR A 93 6.45 20.46 11.35
N HIS A 94 7.09 21.54 11.80
CA HIS A 94 6.43 22.86 11.87
C HIS A 94 6.07 23.41 10.49
N SER A 95 6.90 23.22 9.47
CA SER A 95 6.58 23.60 8.09
C SER A 95 5.37 22.85 7.56
N ILE A 96 5.24 21.55 7.85
CA ILE A 96 4.02 20.78 7.52
C ILE A 96 2.82 21.39 8.25
N MET A 97 2.95 21.65 9.55
CA MET A 97 1.87 22.21 10.36
C MET A 97 1.42 23.60 9.90
N GLN A 98 2.33 24.43 9.39
CA GLN A 98 2.03 25.72 8.80
C GLN A 98 1.29 25.56 7.46
N ALA A 99 1.78 24.68 6.59
CA ALA A 99 1.17 24.42 5.29
C ALA A 99 -0.21 23.73 5.40
N LEU A 100 -0.52 23.07 6.52
CA LEU A 100 -1.86 22.59 6.84
C LEU A 100 -2.88 23.70 7.15
N ARG A 101 -2.43 24.94 7.36
CA ARG A 101 -3.28 26.10 7.73
C ARG A 101 -3.46 27.09 6.58
N ILE A 102 -3.20 26.66 5.34
CA ILE A 102 -3.31 27.51 4.17
C ILE A 102 -4.75 28.01 3.98
N LYS A 103 -4.86 29.28 3.58
CA LYS A 103 -6.13 29.90 3.20
C LYS A 103 -6.20 30.20 1.71
N THR A 104 -5.06 30.45 1.10
CA THR A 104 -4.87 30.79 -0.31
C THR A 104 -3.61 30.12 -0.82
N ILE A 105 -3.54 29.90 -2.12
CA ILE A 105 -2.37 29.33 -2.80
C ILE A 105 -1.93 30.34 -3.85
N ASP A 106 -0.62 30.61 -3.90
CA ASP A 106 -0.07 31.43 -4.96
C ASP A 106 -0.38 30.84 -6.35
N LYS A 107 -0.86 31.68 -7.28
CA LYS A 107 -1.30 31.23 -8.61
C LYS A 107 -0.17 30.60 -9.40
N THR A 108 1.07 31.06 -9.22
CA THR A 108 2.23 30.49 -9.92
C THR A 108 2.58 29.11 -9.36
N LEU A 109 2.45 28.92 -8.04
CA LEU A 109 2.63 27.63 -7.38
C LEU A 109 1.60 26.59 -7.86
N LEU A 110 0.30 26.95 -7.88
CA LEU A 110 -0.74 26.05 -8.39
C LEU A 110 -0.52 25.70 -9.87
N LYS A 111 -0.14 26.68 -10.69
CA LYS A 111 0.16 26.47 -12.11
C LYS A 111 1.30 25.48 -12.28
N ALA A 112 2.41 25.67 -11.56
CA ALA A 112 3.56 24.77 -11.60
C ALA A 112 3.16 23.35 -11.16
N ALA A 113 2.46 23.18 -10.03
CA ALA A 113 2.00 21.88 -9.55
C ALA A 113 1.16 21.14 -10.61
N LYS A 114 0.22 21.84 -11.26
CA LYS A 114 -0.59 21.26 -12.34
C LYS A 114 0.27 20.87 -13.56
N GLU A 115 1.23 21.70 -13.95
CA GLU A 115 2.13 21.41 -15.07
C GLU A 115 2.97 20.16 -14.83
N HIS A 116 3.48 19.97 -13.60
CA HIS A 116 4.19 18.76 -13.19
C HIS A 116 3.29 17.52 -13.28
N VAL A 117 2.10 17.55 -12.70
CA VAL A 117 1.16 16.41 -12.76
C VAL A 117 0.74 16.12 -14.21
N LEU A 118 0.52 17.14 -15.03
CA LEU A 118 0.18 16.96 -16.45
C LEU A 118 1.33 16.34 -17.25
N LYS A 119 2.59 16.65 -16.89
CA LYS A 119 3.77 16.02 -17.47
C LYS A 119 3.81 14.54 -17.09
N GLU A 120 3.64 14.20 -15.82
CA GLU A 120 3.60 12.81 -15.35
C GLU A 120 2.46 12.00 -15.99
N CYS A 121 1.28 12.60 -16.16
CA CYS A 121 0.18 11.97 -16.89
C CYS A 121 0.57 11.56 -18.32
N ARG A 122 1.44 12.33 -18.98
CA ARG A 122 1.91 12.05 -20.35
C ARG A 122 3.02 11.00 -20.36
N GLU A 123 4.01 11.17 -19.49
CA GLU A 123 5.18 10.29 -19.41
C GLU A 123 4.80 8.88 -18.95
N LEU A 124 3.90 8.79 -17.96
CA LEU A 124 3.48 7.51 -17.40
C LEU A 124 2.28 6.92 -18.14
N LYS A 125 1.85 7.48 -19.28
CA LYS A 125 0.67 7.03 -20.03
C LYS A 125 0.74 5.55 -20.40
N LEU A 126 1.90 5.08 -20.87
CA LEU A 126 2.12 3.67 -21.22
C LEU A 126 2.10 2.80 -19.97
N LYS A 127 2.84 3.19 -18.92
CA LYS A 127 2.85 2.49 -17.62
C LYS A 127 1.47 2.39 -16.97
N TYR A 128 0.68 3.45 -17.01
CA TYR A 128 -0.69 3.43 -16.47
C TYR A 128 -1.68 2.73 -17.38
N SER A 129 -1.35 2.48 -18.65
CA SER A 129 -2.25 1.74 -19.54
C SER A 129 -2.40 0.27 -19.12
N SER A 130 -1.32 -0.38 -18.69
CA SER A 130 -1.37 -1.73 -18.10
C SER A 130 -2.12 -1.70 -16.77
N VAL A 131 -1.75 -0.79 -15.86
CA VAL A 131 -2.43 -0.60 -14.56
C VAL A 131 -3.95 -0.37 -14.71
N VAL A 132 -4.37 0.41 -15.71
CA VAL A 132 -5.80 0.62 -16.02
C VAL A 132 -6.47 -0.67 -16.47
N LYS A 133 -5.82 -1.47 -17.33
CA LYS A 133 -6.33 -2.77 -17.77
C LYS A 133 -6.47 -3.73 -16.59
N GLU A 134 -5.44 -3.83 -15.75
CA GLU A 134 -5.43 -4.65 -14.53
C GLU A 134 -6.55 -4.23 -13.58
N ASN A 135 -6.63 -2.95 -13.23
CA ASN A 135 -7.64 -2.43 -12.32
C ASN A 135 -9.06 -2.70 -12.84
N LYS A 136 -9.30 -2.51 -14.14
CA LYS A 136 -10.59 -2.84 -14.77
C LYS A 136 -10.88 -4.34 -14.68
N PHE A 137 -9.89 -5.18 -14.96
CA PHE A 137 -10.03 -6.63 -14.85
C PHE A 137 -10.34 -7.07 -13.41
N LEU A 138 -9.62 -6.53 -12.42
CA LEU A 138 -9.78 -6.88 -11.01
C LEU A 138 -11.13 -6.43 -10.44
N THR A 139 -11.57 -5.22 -10.76
CA THR A 139 -12.78 -4.62 -10.19
C THR A 139 -14.06 -4.85 -10.99
N GLY A 140 -13.97 -5.55 -12.13
CA GLY A 140 -15.13 -5.77 -12.99
C GLY A 140 -15.57 -4.51 -13.74
N TYR A 141 -14.59 -3.75 -14.24
CA TYR A 141 -14.77 -2.54 -15.05
C TYR A 141 -15.42 -1.35 -14.33
N LYS A 142 -15.31 -1.27 -13.00
CA LYS A 142 -15.65 -0.04 -12.28
C LYS A 142 -14.71 1.11 -12.72
N ASN A 143 -15.25 2.32 -12.78
CA ASN A 143 -14.42 3.52 -12.97
C ASN A 143 -13.57 3.73 -11.73
N ILE A 144 -12.25 3.71 -11.90
CA ILE A 144 -11.28 3.87 -10.81
C ILE A 144 -10.49 5.15 -11.03
N SER A 145 -10.34 5.94 -9.97
CA SER A 145 -9.45 7.09 -9.95
C SER A 145 -8.00 6.64 -10.04
N LEU A 146 -7.21 7.25 -10.91
CA LEU A 146 -5.81 6.88 -11.07
C LEU A 146 -4.97 7.78 -10.18
N PRO A 147 -3.94 7.26 -9.50
CA PRO A 147 -3.07 8.07 -8.67
C PRO A 147 -2.46 9.26 -9.41
N VAL A 148 -2.08 9.09 -10.68
CA VAL A 148 -1.50 10.18 -11.48
C VAL A 148 -2.53 11.24 -11.91
N GLY A 149 -3.83 10.91 -11.92
CA GLY A 149 -4.88 11.79 -12.42
C GLY A 149 -5.32 11.54 -13.86
N LYS A 150 -6.29 12.35 -14.34
CA LYS A 150 -6.67 12.44 -15.75
C LYS A 150 -6.36 13.83 -16.29
N VAL A 151 -5.76 13.91 -17.48
CA VAL A 151 -5.36 15.19 -18.11
C VAL A 151 -6.48 16.23 -18.16
N LYS A 152 -7.70 15.84 -18.55
CA LYS A 152 -8.86 16.75 -18.64
C LYS A 152 -9.23 17.30 -17.26
N ASP A 153 -9.29 16.40 -16.27
CA ASP A 153 -9.72 16.69 -14.91
C ASP A 153 -8.69 17.57 -14.20
N VAL A 154 -7.39 17.24 -14.34
CA VAL A 154 -6.27 18.02 -13.78
C VAL A 154 -6.29 19.45 -14.27
N LYS A 155 -6.54 19.69 -15.56
CA LYS A 155 -6.65 21.05 -16.12
C LYS A 155 -7.75 21.87 -15.45
N SER A 156 -8.85 21.23 -15.02
CA SER A 156 -10.01 21.87 -14.42
C SER A 156 -9.89 22.16 -12.93
N ILE A 157 -8.83 21.68 -12.26
CA ILE A 157 -8.63 21.90 -10.82
C ILE A 157 -8.37 23.39 -10.56
N THR A 158 -9.11 23.95 -9.60
CA THR A 158 -9.01 25.35 -9.14
C THR A 158 -8.24 25.46 -7.83
N GLU A 159 -7.93 26.69 -7.40
CA GLU A 159 -7.36 26.96 -6.08
C GLU A 159 -8.29 26.49 -4.96
N ASP A 160 -9.58 26.83 -5.05
CA ASP A 160 -10.59 26.45 -4.05
C ASP A 160 -10.68 24.94 -3.89
N ASP A 161 -10.61 24.18 -5.00
CA ASP A 161 -10.62 22.71 -4.94
C ASP A 161 -9.47 22.20 -4.05
N VAL A 162 -8.26 22.74 -4.23
CA VAL A 162 -7.05 22.30 -3.51
C VAL A 162 -7.08 22.75 -2.05
N VAL A 163 -7.44 24.00 -1.77
CA VAL A 163 -7.54 24.53 -0.39
C VAL A 163 -8.58 23.75 0.39
N GLN A 164 -9.77 23.51 -0.18
CA GLN A 164 -10.80 22.72 0.46
C GLN A 164 -10.36 21.27 0.66
N PHE A 165 -9.67 20.69 -0.32
CA PHE A 165 -9.16 19.32 -0.21
C PHE A 165 -8.17 19.17 0.93
N ILE A 166 -7.18 20.08 1.05
CA ILE A 166 -6.19 20.06 2.13
C ILE A 166 -6.88 20.25 3.48
N ASN A 167 -7.68 21.31 3.63
CA ASN A 167 -8.34 21.61 4.90
C ASN A 167 -9.27 20.49 5.37
N LYS A 168 -9.98 19.84 4.43
CA LYS A 168 -10.88 18.73 4.74
C LYS A 168 -10.10 17.46 5.07
N ASN A 169 -9.23 17.01 4.18
CA ASN A 169 -8.71 15.64 4.21
C ASN A 169 -7.37 15.50 4.96
N TYR A 170 -6.53 16.54 4.95
CA TYR A 170 -5.21 16.46 5.61
C TYR A 170 -5.32 16.55 7.14
N SER A 171 -6.49 16.87 7.67
CA SER A 171 -6.79 16.79 9.11
C SER A 171 -6.71 15.35 9.64
N ASN A 172 -6.97 14.33 8.80
CA ASN A 172 -6.81 12.92 9.14
C ASN A 172 -5.39 12.41 8.84
N ASN A 173 -4.39 13.16 9.32
CA ASN A 173 -3.00 12.80 9.15
C ASN A 173 -2.46 11.92 10.29
N ARG A 174 -1.35 11.24 10.02
CA ARG A 174 -0.49 10.61 11.02
C ARG A 174 0.95 10.95 10.71
N PHE A 175 1.76 11.06 11.75
CA PHE A 175 3.21 11.17 11.63
C PHE A 175 3.85 9.87 12.08
N LEU A 176 4.89 9.44 11.38
CA LEU A 176 5.85 8.48 11.90
C LEU A 176 7.22 9.17 11.98
N ILE A 177 7.78 9.23 13.17
CA ILE A 177 9.10 9.82 13.44
C ILE A 177 10.05 8.70 13.82
N VAL A 178 11.14 8.58 13.08
CA VAL A 178 12.27 7.72 13.41
C VAL A 178 13.37 8.62 13.94
N ASN A 179 13.79 8.42 15.19
CA ASN A 179 14.84 9.22 15.81
C ASN A 179 15.54 8.44 16.92
N LYS A 180 16.68 8.93 17.43
CA LYS A 180 17.34 8.34 18.61
C LYS A 180 16.52 8.48 19.87
N ASN A 181 15.92 9.66 20.07
CA ASN A 181 15.19 10.04 21.26
C ASN A 181 13.79 10.55 20.90
N LYS A 182 12.87 10.46 21.87
CA LYS A 182 11.56 11.10 21.74
C LYS A 182 11.74 12.62 21.80
N ILE A 183 11.21 13.31 20.80
CA ILE A 183 11.21 14.78 20.72
C ILE A 183 10.07 15.31 21.59
N LYS A 184 10.40 15.88 22.76
CA LYS A 184 9.38 16.31 23.74
C LYS A 184 8.55 17.50 23.27
N SER A 185 9.13 18.42 22.50
CA SER A 185 8.42 19.62 22.01
C SER A 185 7.21 19.28 21.14
N LEU A 186 7.28 18.19 20.36
CA LEU A 186 6.19 17.75 19.47
C LEU A 186 5.03 17.05 20.21
N ALA A 187 5.16 16.80 21.51
CA ALA A 187 4.18 16.05 22.29
C ALA A 187 2.88 16.83 22.57
N ASN A 188 2.94 18.17 22.52
CA ASN A 188 1.87 19.06 22.99
C ASN A 188 1.09 19.73 21.86
N ASP A 189 1.54 19.64 20.61
CA ASP A 189 0.84 20.27 19.49
C ASP A 189 -0.49 19.55 19.21
N GLU A 190 -1.59 20.21 19.57
CA GLU A 190 -2.94 19.76 19.25
C GLU A 190 -3.28 20.11 17.80
N ILE A 191 -3.33 19.09 16.95
CA ILE A 191 -4.08 19.17 15.71
C ILE A 191 -5.57 19.13 16.07
N LYS A 192 -6.25 20.26 15.91
CA LYS A 192 -7.72 20.31 15.97
C LYS A 192 -8.26 19.36 14.92
N THR A 193 -8.77 18.22 15.37
CA THR A 193 -9.44 17.23 14.53
C THR A 193 -10.79 17.78 14.14
N VAL A 194 -11.01 18.03 12.85
CA VAL A 194 -12.35 18.35 12.33
C VAL A 194 -13.07 17.03 12.13
N THR A 195 -14.12 16.81 12.91
CA THR A 195 -15.01 15.66 12.85
C THR A 195 -15.53 15.43 11.43
N HIS A 196 -15.29 14.25 10.88
CA HIS A 196 -15.85 13.86 9.59
C HIS A 196 -17.30 13.40 9.75
N ASN A 197 -18.19 13.98 8.95
CA ASN A 197 -19.51 13.43 8.72
C ASN A 197 -19.39 12.04 8.09
N LYS A 198 -20.01 11.06 8.74
CA LYS A 198 -20.29 9.74 8.15
C LYS A 198 -21.29 9.95 7.01
N ASN A 199 -20.81 10.05 5.78
CA ASN A 199 -21.69 9.95 4.62
C ASN A 199 -21.72 8.51 4.10
N ILE A 200 -22.97 8.07 4.03
CA ILE A 200 -23.57 6.84 3.55
C ILE A 200 -23.06 6.50 2.14
N PHE A 201 -22.60 5.27 1.95
CA PHE A 201 -22.43 4.70 0.62
C PHE A 201 -23.63 3.81 0.31
N ASN A 202 -24.36 4.18 -0.75
CA ASN A 202 -25.26 3.26 -1.42
C ASN A 202 -24.41 2.33 -2.28
N SER A 203 -24.41 1.05 -1.93
CA SER A 203 -23.78 0.00 -2.72
C SER A 203 -24.55 -0.18 -4.03
N ILE A 204 -23.96 0.28 -5.14
CA ILE A 204 -24.49 -0.02 -6.47
C ILE A 204 -24.17 -1.49 -6.76
N LYS A 205 -25.20 -2.34 -6.72
CA LYS A 205 -25.13 -3.72 -7.23
C LYS A 205 -25.07 -3.65 -8.75
N ILE A 206 -23.91 -3.96 -9.33
CA ILE A 206 -23.72 -4.09 -10.77
C ILE A 206 -23.57 -5.58 -11.08
N ASN A 207 -24.46 -6.10 -11.94
CA ASN A 207 -24.34 -7.44 -12.51
C ASN A 207 -23.21 -7.46 -13.54
N ILE A 208 -22.18 -8.27 -13.30
CA ILE A 208 -21.04 -8.42 -14.21
C ILE A 208 -21.18 -9.76 -14.95
N LYS A 209 -21.20 -9.72 -16.29
CA LYS A 209 -21.07 -10.91 -17.15
C LYS A 209 -19.62 -11.39 -17.15
N HIS A 210 -19.41 -12.67 -16.89
CA HIS A 210 -18.11 -13.32 -16.75
C HIS A 210 -17.20 -13.12 -17.99
N LYS A 211 -15.96 -12.68 -17.75
CA LYS A 211 -14.80 -12.84 -18.63
C LYS A 211 -13.79 -13.75 -17.91
N LYS A 212 -12.90 -14.39 -18.68
CA LYS A 212 -11.81 -15.30 -18.25
C LYS A 212 -11.22 -14.99 -16.86
N ASN A 213 -10.80 -16.02 -16.11
CA ASN A 213 -10.20 -15.88 -14.77
C ASN A 213 -8.75 -15.36 -14.78
N TYR A 214 -8.20 -15.08 -15.97
CA TYR A 214 -6.89 -14.47 -16.13
C TYR A 214 -6.88 -13.34 -17.16
N LEU A 215 -5.88 -12.45 -17.03
CA LEU A 215 -5.54 -11.38 -17.96
C LEU A 215 -4.10 -11.58 -18.42
N HIS A 216 -3.86 -11.59 -19.74
CA HIS A 216 -2.49 -11.58 -20.31
C HIS A 216 -2.24 -10.23 -20.99
N ILE A 217 -1.19 -9.53 -20.57
CA ILE A 217 -0.70 -8.29 -21.15
C ILE A 217 0.56 -8.62 -21.93
N THR A 218 0.46 -8.60 -23.26
CA THR A 218 1.53 -9.03 -24.16
C THR A 218 2.49 -7.89 -24.51
N ALA A 219 3.77 -8.22 -24.68
CA ALA A 219 4.81 -7.32 -25.17
C ALA A 219 5.46 -7.88 -26.45
N ASN A 220 6.11 -7.02 -27.23
CA ASN A 220 6.86 -7.47 -28.40
C ASN A 220 8.22 -8.00 -27.92
N ASN A 221 8.54 -9.26 -28.22
CA ASN A 221 9.77 -9.94 -27.78
C ASN A 221 9.96 -10.01 -26.24
N PRO A 222 9.06 -10.69 -25.51
CA PRO A 222 9.20 -10.85 -24.07
C PRO A 222 10.49 -11.58 -23.70
N LYS A 223 11.24 -11.03 -22.75
CA LYS A 223 12.37 -11.72 -22.10
C LYS A 223 11.95 -12.54 -20.89
N TYR A 224 10.94 -12.08 -20.17
CA TYR A 224 10.37 -12.76 -19.02
C TYR A 224 8.89 -12.44 -18.85
N GLN A 225 8.20 -13.21 -18.03
CA GLN A 225 6.82 -12.99 -17.63
C GLN A 225 6.74 -12.71 -16.13
N GLU A 226 6.03 -11.65 -15.76
CA GLU A 226 5.57 -11.43 -14.39
C GLU A 226 4.17 -12.04 -14.24
N ILE A 227 4.04 -12.97 -13.31
CA ILE A 227 2.79 -13.67 -12.99
C ILE A 227 2.33 -13.20 -11.62
N THR A 228 1.11 -12.69 -11.57
CA THR A 228 0.54 -12.10 -10.38
C THR A 228 -0.79 -12.77 -10.03
N PHE A 229 -0.78 -13.49 -8.91
CA PHE A 229 -2.02 -14.01 -8.31
C PHE A 229 -2.68 -12.91 -7.48
N CYS A 230 -3.93 -12.60 -7.82
CA CYS A 230 -4.71 -11.54 -7.21
C CYS A 230 -5.87 -12.14 -6.41
N ILE A 231 -5.88 -11.92 -5.10
CA ILE A 231 -6.99 -12.30 -4.23
C ILE A 231 -7.72 -11.03 -3.80
N LYS A 232 -8.98 -10.89 -4.22
CA LYS A 232 -9.89 -9.85 -3.76
C LYS A 232 -10.26 -10.12 -2.31
N ILE A 233 -10.02 -9.14 -1.46
CA ILE A 233 -10.24 -9.19 -0.02
C ILE A 233 -11.04 -7.94 0.37
N ASN A 234 -12.14 -8.14 1.11
CA ASN A 234 -12.82 -7.00 1.72
C ASN A 234 -11.96 -6.42 2.87
N LYS A 235 -11.90 -5.09 2.97
CA LYS A 235 -11.16 -4.38 4.04
C LYS A 235 -11.43 -4.88 5.46
N ASN A 236 -12.68 -5.24 5.78
CA ASN A 236 -13.03 -5.79 7.10
C ASN A 236 -12.41 -7.18 7.33
N ILE A 237 -12.35 -8.01 6.29
CA ILE A 237 -11.65 -9.31 6.35
C ILE A 237 -10.16 -9.07 6.55
N PHE A 238 -9.55 -8.13 5.81
CA PHE A 238 -8.13 -7.79 6.00
C PHE A 238 -7.82 -7.41 7.45
N LYS A 239 -8.62 -6.50 8.04
CA LYS A 239 -8.43 -6.05 9.42
C LYS A 239 -8.57 -7.18 10.45
N THR A 240 -9.57 -8.06 10.28
CA THR A 240 -9.93 -9.07 11.31
C THR A 240 -9.27 -10.42 11.10
N LYS A 241 -8.80 -10.72 9.88
CA LYS A 241 -8.23 -12.02 9.49
C LYS A 241 -6.84 -11.90 8.89
N TYR A 242 -6.12 -10.80 9.17
CA TYR A 242 -4.75 -10.54 8.67
C TYR A 242 -3.84 -11.78 8.71
N TYR A 243 -3.70 -12.42 9.87
CA TYR A 243 -2.82 -13.60 10.02
C TYR A 243 -3.26 -14.81 9.19
N TYR A 244 -4.57 -15.00 9.03
CA TYR A 244 -5.11 -16.06 8.16
C TYR A 244 -4.79 -15.77 6.69
N LEU A 245 -4.89 -14.49 6.28
CA LEU A 245 -4.56 -14.08 4.91
C LEU A 245 -3.08 -14.27 4.61
N THR A 246 -2.18 -13.96 5.55
CA THR A 246 -0.74 -14.22 5.39
C THR A 246 -0.46 -15.72 5.24
N LEU A 247 -1.07 -16.57 6.07
CA LEU A 247 -0.95 -18.03 5.92
C LEU A 247 -1.54 -18.53 4.61
N LEU A 248 -2.63 -17.92 4.11
CA LEU A 248 -3.22 -18.25 2.82
C LEU A 248 -2.27 -17.91 1.68
N GLN A 249 -1.62 -16.75 1.72
CA GLN A 249 -0.61 -16.36 0.73
C GLN A 249 0.58 -17.34 0.71
N MET A 250 1.09 -17.73 1.89
CA MET A 250 2.15 -18.74 1.99
C MET A 250 1.69 -20.10 1.44
N HIS A 251 0.45 -20.51 1.74
CA HIS A 251 -0.11 -21.74 1.20
C HIS A 251 -0.24 -21.73 -0.33
N ILE A 252 -0.60 -20.59 -0.93
CA ILE A 252 -0.68 -20.43 -2.39
C ILE A 252 0.70 -20.55 -3.02
N ILE A 253 1.73 -19.92 -2.43
CA ILE A 253 3.13 -20.06 -2.88
C ILE A 253 3.54 -21.53 -2.84
N ASP A 254 3.24 -22.24 -1.75
CA ASP A 254 3.55 -23.67 -1.63
C ASP A 254 2.82 -24.52 -2.69
N CYS A 255 1.54 -24.26 -2.94
CA CYS A 255 0.79 -24.98 -3.99
C CYS A 255 1.39 -24.72 -5.37
N MET A 256 1.80 -23.48 -5.63
CA MET A 256 2.42 -23.12 -6.89
C MET A 256 3.76 -23.86 -7.08
N ASN A 257 4.63 -23.86 -6.08
CA ASN A 257 5.91 -24.56 -6.17
C ASN A 257 5.71 -26.05 -6.46
N ILE A 258 4.80 -26.71 -5.75
CA ILE A 258 4.46 -28.13 -5.98
C ILE A 258 3.93 -28.35 -7.40
N PHE A 259 3.06 -27.46 -7.89
CA PHE A 259 2.50 -27.58 -9.23
C PHE A 259 3.59 -27.45 -10.31
N LEU A 260 4.49 -26.49 -10.18
CA LEU A 260 5.58 -26.26 -11.12
C LEU A 260 6.58 -27.42 -11.12
N GLU A 261 6.94 -27.93 -9.94
CA GLU A 261 7.75 -29.15 -9.79
C GLU A 261 7.10 -30.34 -10.54
N ASN A 262 5.80 -30.57 -10.35
CA ASN A 262 5.07 -31.65 -11.03
C ASN A 262 4.99 -31.49 -12.56
N LYS A 263 5.08 -30.25 -13.05
CA LYS A 263 5.10 -29.94 -14.49
C LYS A 263 6.51 -29.96 -15.08
N ASN A 264 7.52 -30.30 -14.29
CA ASN A 264 8.94 -30.13 -14.65
C ASN A 264 9.22 -28.72 -15.19
N TYR A 265 8.53 -27.73 -14.63
CA TYR A 265 8.72 -26.34 -14.96
C TYR A 265 9.86 -25.81 -14.08
N GLU A 266 11.09 -26.20 -14.44
CA GLU A 266 12.30 -25.66 -13.82
C GLU A 266 12.62 -24.31 -14.47
N ASP A 267 12.73 -23.28 -13.64
CA ASP A 267 13.13 -21.94 -14.07
C ASP A 267 14.14 -21.44 -13.05
N GLU A 268 15.41 -21.76 -13.29
CA GLU A 268 16.54 -21.41 -12.42
C GLU A 268 16.69 -19.90 -12.25
N ASP A 269 16.20 -19.12 -13.22
CA ASP A 269 16.21 -17.66 -13.21
C ASP A 269 14.96 -17.04 -12.53
N SER A 270 14.09 -17.87 -11.94
CA SER A 270 12.88 -17.37 -11.28
C SER A 270 13.20 -16.63 -9.98
N ALA A 271 12.65 -15.42 -9.85
CA ALA A 271 12.78 -14.63 -8.64
C ALA A 271 11.86 -15.20 -7.53
N PRO A 272 12.26 -15.09 -6.24
CA PRO A 272 11.40 -15.47 -5.14
C PRO A 272 10.06 -14.74 -5.17
N ALA A 273 9.01 -15.42 -4.72
CA ALA A 273 7.67 -14.85 -4.59
C ALA A 273 7.70 -13.54 -3.78
N SER A 274 7.08 -12.49 -4.30
CA SER A 274 6.83 -11.28 -3.51
C SER A 274 5.35 -11.16 -3.18
N ILE A 275 5.05 -10.75 -1.94
CA ILE A 275 3.68 -10.54 -1.48
C ILE A 275 3.48 -9.06 -1.23
N ASN A 276 2.45 -8.49 -1.85
CA ASN A 276 2.03 -7.12 -1.62
C ASN A 276 0.52 -7.06 -1.39
N ILE A 277 0.07 -6.07 -0.61
CA ILE A 277 -1.35 -5.84 -0.39
C ILE A 277 -1.63 -4.38 -0.73
N LYS A 278 -2.63 -4.16 -1.55
CA LYS A 278 -2.99 -2.83 -2.02
C LYS A 278 -4.49 -2.64 -1.96
N MET A 279 -4.90 -1.50 -1.42
CA MET A 279 -6.29 -1.05 -1.50
C MET A 279 -6.49 -0.36 -2.84
N ILE A 280 -7.53 -0.72 -3.59
CA ILE A 280 -7.85 -0.08 -4.88
C ILE A 280 -9.00 0.91 -4.70
N ASP A 281 -9.92 0.62 -3.79
CA ASP A 281 -10.98 1.52 -3.35
C ASP A 281 -11.33 1.27 -1.87
N ASP A 282 -12.32 2.00 -1.34
CA ASP A 282 -12.72 1.92 0.06
C ASP A 282 -13.13 0.52 0.57
N GLU A 283 -13.56 -0.35 -0.33
CA GLU A 283 -14.09 -1.69 0.00
C GLU A 283 -13.13 -2.81 -0.42
N ASN A 284 -12.46 -2.64 -1.56
CA ASN A 284 -11.69 -3.65 -2.25
C ASN A 284 -10.19 -3.50 -1.98
N MET A 285 -9.66 -4.46 -1.24
CA MET A 285 -8.23 -4.72 -1.13
C MET A 285 -7.87 -5.93 -1.97
N PHE A 286 -6.65 -5.94 -2.49
CA PHE A 286 -6.13 -7.08 -3.23
C PHE A 286 -4.81 -7.49 -2.62
N ALA A 287 -4.69 -8.79 -2.33
CA ALA A 287 -3.42 -9.44 -2.09
C ALA A 287 -2.85 -9.87 -3.44
N PHE A 288 -1.63 -9.43 -3.71
CA PHE A 288 -0.85 -9.77 -4.90
C PHE A 288 0.29 -10.68 -4.48
N ILE A 289 0.41 -11.81 -5.16
CA ILE A 289 1.55 -12.71 -5.04
C ILE A 289 2.21 -12.73 -6.41
N ASN A 290 3.36 -12.09 -6.53
CA ASN A 290 4.06 -11.92 -7.81
C ASN A 290 5.22 -12.92 -7.92
N PHE A 291 5.39 -13.42 -9.12
CA PHE A 291 6.44 -14.34 -9.53
C PHE A 291 7.01 -13.89 -10.87
N THR A 292 8.30 -14.07 -11.07
CA THR A 292 8.94 -13.79 -12.35
C THR A 292 9.45 -15.09 -12.94
N SER A 293 9.11 -15.34 -14.20
CA SER A 293 9.57 -16.52 -14.96
C SER A 293 10.29 -16.07 -16.22
N ALA A 294 11.46 -16.63 -16.52
CA ALA A 294 12.17 -16.40 -17.78
C ALA A 294 11.48 -17.11 -18.97
N LYS A 295 10.63 -18.10 -18.69
CA LYS A 295 9.83 -18.81 -19.69
C LYS A 295 8.53 -18.04 -20.00
N THR A 296 8.21 -17.91 -21.29
CA THR A 296 7.11 -17.06 -21.81
C THR A 296 5.82 -17.84 -22.15
N SER A 297 5.66 -19.03 -21.58
CA SER A 297 4.55 -19.95 -21.87
C SER A 297 3.64 -20.21 -20.66
N PHE A 298 3.74 -19.43 -19.59
CA PHE A 298 3.00 -19.68 -18.35
C PHE A 298 1.47 -19.68 -18.54
N GLN A 299 0.98 -18.91 -19.52
CA GLN A 299 -0.44 -18.85 -19.88
C GLN A 299 -1.06 -20.22 -20.20
N ILE A 300 -0.26 -21.20 -20.62
CA ILE A 300 -0.73 -22.54 -20.96
C ILE A 300 -1.25 -23.29 -19.72
N PHE A 301 -0.71 -22.98 -18.54
CA PHE A 301 -1.05 -23.68 -17.29
C PHE A 301 -1.80 -22.82 -16.28
N ALA A 302 -2.14 -21.57 -16.61
CA ALA A 302 -2.74 -20.62 -15.67
C ALA A 302 -4.06 -21.12 -15.08
N ASP A 303 -4.96 -21.65 -15.92
CA ASP A 303 -6.25 -22.18 -15.48
C ASP A 303 -6.08 -23.49 -14.68
N GLU A 304 -5.16 -24.37 -15.09
CA GLU A 304 -4.84 -25.61 -14.36
C GLU A 304 -4.27 -25.32 -12.97
N LEU A 305 -3.39 -24.33 -12.86
CA LEU A 305 -2.78 -23.91 -11.61
C LEU A 305 -3.81 -23.26 -10.68
N LEU A 306 -4.67 -22.39 -11.22
CA LEU A 306 -5.78 -21.81 -10.48
C LEU A 306 -6.66 -22.91 -9.87
N TYR A 307 -7.04 -23.88 -10.71
CA TYR A 307 -7.82 -25.04 -10.28
C TYR A 307 -7.09 -25.86 -9.20
N PHE A 308 -5.80 -26.16 -9.41
CA PHE A 308 -4.97 -26.89 -8.46
C PHE A 308 -4.93 -26.19 -7.09
N ILE A 309 -4.65 -24.89 -7.05
CA ILE A 309 -4.60 -24.10 -5.82
C ILE A 309 -5.97 -24.12 -5.11
N CYS A 310 -7.06 -23.93 -5.85
CA CYS A 310 -8.42 -23.94 -5.32
C CYS A 310 -8.78 -25.30 -4.69
N GLN A 311 -8.46 -26.41 -5.36
CA GLN A 311 -8.83 -27.76 -4.93
C GLN A 311 -7.88 -28.38 -3.89
N THR A 312 -6.63 -27.90 -3.77
CA THR A 312 -5.64 -28.50 -2.88
C THR A 312 -5.99 -28.27 -1.41
N ASP A 313 -6.58 -29.26 -0.74
CA ASP A 313 -6.86 -29.16 0.69
C ASP A 313 -5.57 -29.12 1.52
N ILE A 314 -5.55 -28.25 2.53
CA ILE A 314 -4.46 -28.18 3.49
C ILE A 314 -4.70 -29.19 4.61
N LYS A 315 -3.66 -29.95 4.98
CA LYS A 315 -3.68 -30.86 6.12
C LYS A 315 -3.13 -30.18 7.38
N GLU A 316 -3.54 -30.65 8.55
CA GLU A 316 -3.11 -30.13 9.86
C GLU A 316 -1.58 -30.00 9.98
N ILE A 317 -0.85 -31.02 9.53
CA ILE A 317 0.63 -31.05 9.56
C ILE A 317 1.21 -29.89 8.74
N LYS A 318 0.66 -29.63 7.55
CA LYS A 318 1.12 -28.55 6.68
C LYS A 318 0.77 -27.17 7.27
N LEU A 319 -0.41 -27.01 7.84
CA LEU A 319 -0.79 -25.77 8.53
C LEU A 319 0.12 -25.48 9.73
N LYS A 320 0.49 -26.51 10.51
CA LYS A 320 1.47 -26.39 11.60
C LYS A 320 2.84 -25.91 11.10
N LYS A 321 3.32 -26.45 9.97
CA LYS A 321 4.58 -26.00 9.34
C LYS A 321 4.52 -24.52 8.93
N LEU A 322 3.46 -24.11 8.21
CA LEU A 322 3.27 -22.72 7.79
C LEU A 322 3.21 -21.74 8.96
N LYS A 323 2.51 -22.11 10.06
CA LYS A 323 2.48 -21.29 11.28
C LYS A 323 3.87 -21.10 11.88
N ALA A 324 4.68 -22.16 11.93
CA ALA A 324 6.04 -22.10 12.46
C ALA A 324 6.94 -21.19 11.61
N GLU A 325 6.88 -21.33 10.27
CA GLU A 325 7.60 -20.48 9.33
C GLU A 325 7.20 -19.00 9.46
N PHE A 326 5.90 -18.73 9.58
CA PHE A 326 5.42 -17.35 9.75
C PHE A 326 5.89 -16.74 11.08
N ILE A 327 5.82 -17.50 12.18
CA ILE A 327 6.33 -17.06 13.48
C ILE A 327 7.83 -16.76 13.41
N ASN A 328 8.62 -17.65 12.82
CA ASN A 328 10.07 -17.45 12.64
C ASN A 328 10.36 -16.20 11.80
N SER A 329 9.57 -15.96 10.75
CA SER A 329 9.67 -14.75 9.92
C SER A 329 9.39 -13.49 10.73
N ILE A 330 8.34 -13.49 11.58
CA ILE A 330 8.04 -12.35 12.47
C ILE A 330 9.23 -12.06 13.39
N GLU A 331 9.81 -13.10 13.99
CA GLU A 331 10.94 -12.93 14.92
C GLU A 331 12.19 -12.41 14.24
N LYS A 332 12.53 -12.95 13.06
CA LYS A 332 13.70 -12.53 12.29
C LYS A 332 13.53 -11.08 11.81
N ASN A 333 12.39 -10.78 11.19
CA ASN A 333 12.21 -9.52 10.45
C ASN A 333 11.91 -8.34 11.37
N TYR A 334 11.03 -8.48 12.35
CA TYR A 334 10.58 -7.33 13.16
C TYR A 334 11.51 -7.02 14.34
N LYS A 335 12.34 -7.97 14.80
CA LYS A 335 13.33 -7.68 15.86
C LYS A 335 14.59 -7.00 15.33
N SER A 336 14.98 -7.29 14.09
CA SER A 336 16.32 -6.97 13.58
C SER A 336 16.37 -6.12 12.30
N ASN A 337 15.24 -5.79 11.68
CA ASN A 337 15.20 -4.96 10.49
C ASN A 337 14.34 -3.68 10.69
N ILE A 338 15.01 -2.53 10.80
CA ILE A 338 14.33 -1.23 10.99
C ILE A 338 13.40 -0.87 9.81
N LYS A 339 13.77 -1.24 8.57
CA LYS A 339 12.93 -0.97 7.40
C LYS A 339 11.61 -1.75 7.48
N MET A 340 11.65 -2.98 7.98
CA MET A 340 10.45 -3.79 8.21
C MET A 340 9.57 -3.23 9.33
N LEU A 341 10.17 -2.67 10.38
CA LEU A 341 9.43 -1.98 11.44
C LEU A 341 8.72 -0.73 10.91
N ILE A 342 9.42 0.10 10.14
CA ILE A 342 8.83 1.28 9.48
C ILE A 342 7.67 0.84 8.59
N MET A 343 7.87 -0.17 7.74
CA MET A 343 6.83 -0.68 6.85
C MET A 343 5.63 -1.23 7.61
N ASN A 344 5.82 -1.93 8.74
CA ASN A 344 4.72 -2.40 9.57
C ASN A 344 3.87 -1.25 10.12
N VAL A 345 4.51 -0.17 10.57
CA VAL A 345 3.80 1.02 11.06
C VAL A 345 3.08 1.73 9.91
N LEU A 346 3.70 1.86 8.73
CA LEU A 346 3.07 2.49 7.56
C LEU A 346 1.83 1.71 7.10
N ILE A 347 1.92 0.38 6.95
CA ILE A 347 0.78 -0.49 6.61
C ILE A 347 -0.30 -0.41 7.69
N HIS A 348 0.08 -0.32 8.98
CA HIS A 348 -0.87 -0.13 10.07
C HIS A 348 -1.60 1.22 9.96
N ILE A 349 -0.87 2.31 9.71
CA ILE A 349 -1.46 3.65 9.55
C ILE A 349 -2.42 3.65 8.36
N GLU A 350 -1.99 3.12 7.23
CA GLU A 350 -2.76 3.15 5.98
C GLU A 350 -3.99 2.23 6.03
N TYR A 351 -3.76 0.95 6.31
CA TYR A 351 -4.74 -0.12 6.19
C TYR A 351 -5.33 -0.63 7.51
N SER A 352 -4.83 -0.15 8.65
CA SER A 352 -5.24 -0.64 9.98
C SER A 352 -4.96 -2.13 10.20
N SER A 353 -3.85 -2.63 9.65
CA SER A 353 -3.32 -3.97 9.92
C SER A 353 -2.91 -4.13 11.39
N PRO A 354 -2.77 -5.36 11.92
CA PRO A 354 -2.15 -5.58 13.23
C PRO A 354 -0.75 -4.98 13.30
N LEU A 355 -0.45 -4.34 14.43
CA LEU A 355 0.83 -3.72 14.71
C LEU A 355 1.74 -4.75 15.41
N ILE A 356 2.90 -5.06 14.82
CA ILE A 356 3.80 -6.14 15.24
C ILE A 356 5.21 -5.56 15.41
N ILE A 357 5.45 -4.94 16.57
CA ILE A 357 6.62 -4.07 16.75
C ILE A 357 7.27 -4.13 18.14
N THR A 358 6.52 -4.48 19.20
CA THR A 358 7.09 -4.67 20.55
C THR A 358 7.08 -6.15 20.89
N ASP A 359 7.90 -6.58 21.85
CA ASP A 359 7.93 -7.98 22.28
C ASP A 359 6.53 -8.47 22.71
N ASN A 360 5.79 -7.66 23.48
CA ASN A 360 4.42 -8.00 23.89
C ASN A 360 3.47 -8.16 22.69
N LEU A 361 3.57 -7.28 21.68
CA LEU A 361 2.76 -7.37 20.47
C LEU A 361 3.18 -8.56 19.58
N ILE A 362 4.47 -8.87 19.53
CA ILE A 362 5.01 -10.05 18.85
C ILE A 362 4.50 -11.33 19.53
N GLU A 363 4.55 -11.42 20.86
CA GLU A 363 4.02 -12.58 21.60
C GLU A 363 2.50 -12.71 21.43
N ALA A 364 1.76 -11.60 21.43
CA ALA A 364 0.34 -11.60 21.14
C ALA A 364 0.05 -12.11 19.71
N ALA A 365 0.82 -11.64 18.72
CA ALA A 365 0.71 -12.10 17.33
C ALA A 365 0.99 -13.61 17.22
N LYS A 366 2.07 -14.10 17.86
CA LYS A 366 2.41 -15.53 17.90
C LYS A 366 1.28 -16.36 18.49
N LYS A 367 0.69 -15.92 19.61
CA LYS A 367 -0.44 -16.61 20.25
C LYS A 367 -1.64 -16.68 19.30
N GLN A 368 -1.96 -15.58 18.61
CA GLN A 368 -3.04 -15.56 17.62
C GLN A 368 -2.76 -16.52 16.45
N ILE A 369 -1.53 -16.54 15.91
CA ILE A 369 -1.14 -17.44 14.81
C ILE A 369 -1.23 -18.91 15.22
N LYS A 370 -0.73 -19.27 16.41
CA LYS A 370 -0.81 -20.64 16.94
C LYS A 370 -2.26 -21.12 17.05
N ASN A 371 -3.16 -20.24 17.47
CA ASN A 371 -4.58 -20.52 17.68
C ASN A 371 -5.44 -20.59 16.39
N ILE A 372 -4.87 -20.37 15.22
CA ILE A 372 -5.60 -20.49 13.94
C ILE A 372 -5.96 -21.96 13.71
N ASP A 373 -7.23 -22.34 13.82
CA ASP A 373 -7.63 -23.73 13.58
C ASP A 373 -7.81 -24.04 12.08
N LEU A 374 -7.65 -25.31 11.73
CA LEU A 374 -7.73 -25.79 10.34
C LEU A 374 -9.10 -25.55 9.73
N LYS A 375 -10.19 -25.76 10.48
CA LYS A 375 -11.55 -25.62 9.97
C LYS A 375 -11.83 -24.18 9.55
N THR A 376 -11.47 -23.21 10.39
CA THR A 376 -11.60 -21.78 10.10
C THR A 376 -10.70 -21.36 8.92
N PHE A 377 -9.46 -21.86 8.87
CA PHE A 377 -8.55 -21.60 7.76
C PHE A 377 -9.13 -22.11 6.42
N CYS A 378 -9.57 -23.37 6.37
CA CYS A 378 -10.17 -23.96 5.17
C CYS A 378 -11.46 -23.26 4.75
N SER A 379 -12.29 -22.85 5.71
CA SER A 379 -13.48 -22.04 5.43
C SER A 379 -13.14 -20.70 4.78
N LEU A 380 -12.11 -20.01 5.29
CA LEU A 380 -11.65 -18.75 4.70
C LEU A 380 -11.06 -18.97 3.30
N LYS A 381 -10.24 -20.03 3.11
CA LYS A 381 -9.70 -20.42 1.81
C LYS A 381 -10.83 -20.59 0.80
N LYS A 382 -11.84 -21.42 1.09
CA LYS A 382 -12.99 -21.67 0.22
C LYS A 382 -13.79 -20.40 -0.11
N LYS A 383 -13.89 -19.48 0.85
CA LYS A 383 -14.57 -18.19 0.65
C LYS A 383 -13.80 -17.25 -0.29
N LEU A 384 -12.47 -17.23 -0.21
CA LEU A 384 -11.64 -16.27 -0.93
C LEU A 384 -11.13 -16.80 -2.27
N LEU A 385 -10.88 -18.10 -2.38
CA LEU A 385 -10.39 -18.75 -3.60
C LEU A 385 -11.57 -19.26 -4.42
N THR A 386 -12.28 -18.31 -5.01
CA THR A 386 -13.42 -18.52 -5.91
C THR A 386 -13.11 -17.81 -7.23
N GLU A 387 -13.76 -18.20 -8.32
CA GLU A 387 -13.56 -17.55 -9.64
C GLU A 387 -13.79 -16.03 -9.61
N GLU A 388 -14.70 -15.55 -8.75
CA GLU A 388 -14.95 -14.11 -8.61
C GLU A 388 -13.78 -13.37 -7.94
N ASN A 389 -13.17 -14.01 -6.93
CA ASN A 389 -12.23 -13.36 -6.02
C ASN A 389 -10.77 -13.71 -6.29
N PHE A 390 -10.47 -14.77 -7.03
CA PHE A 390 -9.11 -15.20 -7.32
C PHE A 390 -8.85 -15.15 -8.82
N LYS A 391 -7.89 -14.30 -9.21
CA LYS A 391 -7.57 -14.00 -10.60
C LYS A 391 -6.07 -14.08 -10.84
N ILE A 392 -5.67 -14.35 -12.07
CA ILE A 392 -4.26 -14.34 -12.48
C ILE A 392 -4.03 -13.20 -13.47
N ILE A 393 -2.95 -12.46 -13.29
CA ILE A 393 -2.45 -11.50 -14.29
C ILE A 393 -1.11 -12.03 -14.76
N ILE A 394 -0.89 -12.05 -16.07
CA ILE A 394 0.39 -12.39 -16.70
C ILE A 394 0.81 -11.18 -17.51
N GLU A 395 2.00 -10.66 -17.26
CA GLU A 395 2.54 -9.51 -17.99
C GLU A 395 3.89 -9.89 -18.59
N ASP A 396 3.96 -9.81 -19.92
CA ASP A 396 5.19 -9.94 -20.68
C ASP A 396 6.08 -8.71 -20.44
N LYS A 397 7.36 -8.94 -20.17
CA LYS A 397 8.34 -7.89 -19.87
C LYS A 397 9.56 -7.98 -20.79
N GLU A 398 10.07 -6.83 -21.18
CA GLU A 398 11.27 -6.67 -22.04
C GLU A 398 12.59 -6.67 -21.26
#